data_AF-A0A357ZWJ4-F1
#
_entry.id   AF-A0A357ZWJ4-F1
#
_cell.length_a   1.000
_cell.length_b   1.000
_cell.length_c   1.000
_cell.angle_alpha   90.00
_cell.angle_beta   90.00
_cell.angle_gamma   90.00
#
_symmetry.space_group_name_H-M   'P 1'
#
loop_
_entity.id
_entity.type
_entity.pdbx_description
1 polymer ?
#
loop_
_entity_poly.entity_id
_entity_poly.type
_entity_poly.pdbx_seq_one_letter_code
_entity_poly.pdbx_strand_id
1 'polypeptide(L)'
;SLDRIVRHLGGPSADVTTGIFGRWSELVGEAVAAQSRPVAMKGTTLVVAVSDPAWATQLRFLEHDLIERLQVELGQDAIDTIEVRVRPEQAG
;
A
#
# COMPACT_ATOMS: atom_id res chain seq x y z
N SER A 1 -33.31 9.97 -5.39
CA SER A 1 -32.17 9.05 -5.28
C SER A 1 -30.93 9.81 -4.86
N LEU A 2 -30.70 9.90 -3.54
CA LEU A 2 -29.52 10.52 -2.94
C LEU A 2 -28.43 9.48 -2.63
N ASP A 3 -28.65 8.23 -3.03
CA ASP A 3 -27.79 7.08 -2.74
C ASP A 3 -26.55 6.99 -3.63
N ARG A 4 -26.39 7.88 -4.62
CA ARG A 4 -25.24 7.88 -5.55
C ARG A 4 -24.14 8.89 -5.20
N ILE A 5 -24.25 9.59 -4.07
CA ILE A 5 -23.29 10.67 -3.69
C ILE A 5 -22.36 10.25 -2.54
N VAL A 6 -22.52 9.07 -1.94
CA VAL A 6 -21.69 8.63 -0.80
C VAL A 6 -20.29 8.12 -1.21
N ARG A 7 -19.92 8.18 -2.50
CA ARG A 7 -18.56 7.79 -2.96
C ARG A 7 -17.49 8.88 -2.86
N HIS A 8 -17.80 10.04 -2.29
CA HIS A 8 -16.90 11.21 -2.27
C HIS A 8 -16.55 11.72 -0.87
N LEU A 9 -16.47 10.85 0.14
CA LEU A 9 -15.86 11.18 1.43
C LEU A 9 -14.53 10.44 1.61
N GLY A 10 -13.64 10.66 0.64
CA GLY A 10 -12.22 11.00 0.85
C GLY A 10 -11.28 9.96 1.45
N GLY A 11 -11.74 8.74 1.70
CA GLY A 11 -10.91 7.64 2.19
C GLY A 11 -11.14 6.36 1.40
N PRO A 12 -10.15 5.46 1.36
CA PRO A 12 -10.36 4.11 0.86
C PRO A 12 -11.46 3.46 1.68
N SER A 13 -12.32 2.67 1.02
CA SER A 13 -13.38 1.95 1.74
C SER A 13 -12.74 1.08 2.82
N ALA A 14 -13.36 0.98 4.00
CA ALA A 14 -12.78 0.23 5.14
C ALA A 14 -12.39 -1.22 4.76
N ASP A 15 -13.09 -1.80 3.78
CA ASP A 15 -12.79 -3.10 3.18
C ASP A 15 -11.43 -3.16 2.49
N VAL A 16 -11.03 -2.12 1.74
CA VAL A 16 -9.74 -2.04 1.06
C VAL A 16 -8.61 -1.99 2.07
N THR A 17 -8.73 -1.14 3.10
CA THR A 17 -7.74 -1.08 4.18
C THR A 17 -7.63 -2.42 4.90
N THR A 18 -8.77 -3.02 5.26
CA THR A 18 -8.77 -4.31 5.96
C THR A 18 -8.16 -5.42 5.09
N GLY A 19 -8.43 -5.40 3.79
CA GLY A 19 -7.85 -6.34 2.81
C GLY A 19 -6.33 -6.21 2.70
N ILE A 20 -5.81 -4.99 2.54
CA ILE A 20 -4.36 -4.75 2.42
C ILE A 20 -3.61 -5.25 3.65
N PHE A 21 -4.10 -4.89 4.85
CA PHE A 21 -3.43 -5.24 6.10
C PHE A 21 -3.55 -6.72 6.44
N GLY A 22 -4.67 -7.36 6.09
CA GLY A 22 -4.89 -8.79 6.33
C GLY A 22 -4.20 -9.70 5.31
N ARG A 23 -4.00 -9.25 4.08
CA ARG A 23 -3.55 -10.08 2.94
C ARG A 23 -2.31 -9.53 2.24
N TRP A 24 -1.50 -8.73 2.92
CA TRP A 24 -0.33 -8.08 2.33
C TRP A 24 0.58 -9.06 1.57
N SER A 25 0.97 -10.18 2.19
CA SER A 25 1.82 -11.19 1.56
C SER A 25 1.24 -11.80 0.30
N GLU A 26 -0.10 -11.95 0.21
CA GLU A 26 -0.76 -12.43 -1.00
C GLU A 26 -0.75 -11.35 -2.08
N LEU A 27 -0.97 -10.09 -1.69
CA LEU A 27 -1.05 -8.94 -2.58
C LEU A 27 0.29 -8.52 -3.17
N VAL A 28 1.39 -8.59 -2.41
CA VAL A 28 2.72 -8.17 -2.85
C VAL A 28 3.71 -9.31 -3.05
N GLY A 29 3.40 -10.49 -2.53
CA GLY A 29 4.28 -11.66 -2.54
C GLY A 29 5.20 -11.72 -1.33
N GLU A 30 5.65 -12.92 -0.99
CA GLU A 30 6.42 -13.18 0.24
C GLU A 30 7.72 -12.36 0.32
N ALA A 31 8.44 -12.20 -0.80
CA ALA A 31 9.70 -11.46 -0.80
C ALA A 31 9.53 -9.99 -0.38
N VAL A 32 8.46 -9.34 -0.87
CA VAL A 32 8.15 -7.93 -0.53
C VAL A 32 7.56 -7.85 0.87
N ALA A 33 6.65 -8.75 1.24
CA ALA A 33 6.05 -8.75 2.57
C ALA A 33 7.02 -9.10 3.70
N ALA A 34 8.08 -9.87 3.42
CA ALA A 34 9.12 -10.16 4.40
C ALA A 34 9.92 -8.91 4.81
N GLN A 35 10.00 -7.92 3.93
CA GLN A 35 10.87 -6.75 4.09
C GLN A 35 10.10 -5.44 4.19
N SER A 36 8.78 -5.50 4.01
CA SER A 36 7.90 -4.35 3.99
C SER A 36 6.54 -4.69 4.59
N ARG A 37 5.91 -3.71 5.22
CA ARG A 37 4.56 -3.84 5.78
C ARG A 37 3.75 -2.56 5.60
N PRO A 38 2.45 -2.66 5.33
CA PRO A 38 1.57 -1.51 5.31
C PRO A 38 1.44 -0.98 6.75
N VAL A 39 1.60 0.32 6.94
CA VAL A 39 1.49 0.97 8.26
C VAL A 39 0.37 1.99 8.33
N ALA A 40 0.00 2.58 7.20
CA ALA A 40 -1.15 3.47 7.11
C ALA A 40 -1.63 3.53 5.66
N MET A 41 -2.89 3.94 5.47
CA MET A 41 -3.40 4.33 4.16
C MET A 41 -4.12 5.68 4.29
N LYS A 42 -3.85 6.58 3.36
CA LYS A 42 -4.35 7.96 3.33
C LYS A 42 -4.95 8.24 1.96
N GLY A 43 -6.27 8.19 1.84
CA GLY A 43 -6.90 8.24 0.51
C GLY A 43 -6.38 7.09 -0.37
N THR A 44 -5.77 7.42 -1.51
CA THR A 44 -5.14 6.46 -2.41
C THR A 44 -3.63 6.32 -2.22
N THR A 45 -3.07 6.89 -1.14
CA THR A 45 -1.66 6.73 -0.79
C THR A 45 -1.47 5.64 0.27
N LEU A 46 -0.75 4.58 -0.09
CA LEU A 46 -0.35 3.53 0.85
C LEU A 46 1.00 3.85 1.47
N VAL A 47 1.06 3.91 2.80
CA VAL A 47 2.32 4.08 3.53
C VAL A 47 2.86 2.71 3.91
N VAL A 48 4.06 2.42 3.44
CA VAL A 48 4.75 1.14 3.66
C VAL A 48 6.02 1.37 4.46
N ALA A 49 6.17 0.66 5.57
CA ALA A 49 7.41 0.66 6.33
C ALA A 49 8.31 -0.50 5.88
N VAL A 50 9.56 -0.20 5.56
CA VAL A 50 10.58 -1.20 5.20
C VAL A 50 11.59 -1.41 6.32
N SER A 51 12.26 -2.56 6.29
CA SER A 51 13.33 -2.90 7.24
C SER A 51 14.51 -1.94 7.09
N ASP A 52 15.00 -1.70 5.87
CA ASP A 52 16.29 -1.01 5.66
C ASP A 52 16.28 -0.02 4.47
N PRO A 53 17.22 0.93 4.42
CA PRO A 53 17.34 1.89 3.32
C PRO A 53 17.56 1.25 1.94
N ALA A 54 18.31 0.16 1.87
CA ALA A 54 18.55 -0.57 0.62
C ALA A 54 17.23 -1.09 0.02
N TRP A 55 16.34 -1.60 0.89
CA TRP A 55 15.02 -2.04 0.49
C TRP A 55 14.11 -0.89 0.10
N ALA A 56 14.23 0.29 0.73
CA ALA A 56 13.46 1.46 0.31
C ALA A 56 13.75 1.84 -1.16
N THR A 57 15.01 1.78 -1.56
CA THR A 57 15.43 2.02 -2.94
C THR A 57 14.86 0.95 -3.89
N GLN A 58 14.96 -0.33 -3.54
CA GLN A 58 14.39 -1.42 -4.34
C GLN A 58 12.87 -1.28 -4.49
N LEU A 59 12.16 -0.96 -3.41
CA LEU A 59 10.71 -0.84 -3.42
C LEU A 59 10.24 0.37 -4.25
N ARG A 60 11.02 1.46 -4.30
CA ARG A 60 10.79 2.58 -5.23
C ARG A 60 10.92 2.18 -6.70
N PHE A 61 11.86 1.28 -7.03
CA PHE A 61 11.95 0.75 -8.40
C PHE A 61 10.78 -0.17 -8.75
N LEU A 62 10.28 -0.92 -7.76
CA LEU A 62 9.13 -1.82 -7.91
C LEU A 62 7.80 -1.10 -7.71
N GLU A 63 7.79 0.19 -7.40
CA GLU A 63 6.60 0.93 -6.97
C GLU A 63 5.48 0.85 -8.01
N HIS A 64 5.82 1.07 -9.28
CA HIS A 64 4.86 1.04 -10.38
C HIS A 64 4.22 -0.36 -10.53
N ASP A 65 5.05 -1.40 -10.59
CA ASP A 65 4.62 -2.80 -10.68
C ASP A 65 3.74 -3.19 -9.47
N LEU A 66 4.11 -2.70 -8.29
CA LEU A 66 3.38 -2.97 -7.05
C LEU A 66 2.01 -2.30 -7.04
N ILE A 67 1.93 -1.05 -7.50
CA ILE A 67 0.68 -0.30 -7.66
C ILE A 67 -0.24 -1.02 -8.65
N GLU A 68 0.27 -1.40 -9.84
CA GLU A 68 -0.52 -2.11 -10.85
C GLU A 68 -1.08 -3.42 -10.29
N ARG A 69 -0.23 -4.21 -9.62
CA ARG A 69 -0.65 -5.47 -8.99
C ARG A 69 -1.71 -5.25 -7.90
N LEU A 70 -1.53 -4.24 -7.06
CA LEU A 70 -2.51 -3.90 -6.03
C LEU A 70 -3.83 -3.43 -6.63
N GLN A 71 -3.80 -2.67 -7.72
CA GLN A 71 -4.99 -2.23 -8.45
C GLN A 71 -5.73 -3.38 -9.14
N VAL A 72 -5.02 -4.41 -9.62
CA VAL A 72 -5.65 -5.61 -10.19
C VAL A 72 -6.46 -6.36 -9.13
N GLU A 73 -5.94 -6.48 -7.91
CA GLU A 73 -6.58 -7.22 -6.82
C GLU A 73 -7.66 -6.41 -6.08
N LEU A 74 -7.45 -5.10 -5.92
CA LEU A 74 -8.28 -4.23 -5.06
C LEU A 74 -9.17 -3.25 -5.85
N GLY A 75 -8.90 -3.05 -7.14
CA GLY A 75 -9.59 -2.12 -8.03
C GLY A 75 -8.70 -0.98 -8.54
N GLN A 76 -9.00 -0.51 -9.76
CA GLN A 76 -8.21 0.49 -10.51
C GLN A 76 -8.01 1.84 -9.80
N ASP A 77 -8.75 2.17 -8.76
CA ASP A 77 -8.62 3.44 -8.03
C ASP A 77 -8.28 3.23 -6.54
N ALA A 78 -7.82 2.03 -6.17
CA ALA A 78 -7.54 1.71 -4.77
C ALA A 78 -6.26 2.38 -4.27
N ILE A 79 -5.22 2.45 -5.11
CA ILE A 79 -3.90 2.98 -4.77
C ILE A 79 -3.32 3.71 -5.99
N ASP A 80 -2.86 4.94 -5.79
CA ASP A 80 -2.14 5.77 -6.78
C ASP A 80 -0.67 5.97 -6.43
N THR A 81 -0.30 5.83 -5.16
CA THR A 81 1.04 6.19 -4.68
C THR A 81 1.44 5.35 -3.49
N ILE A 82 2.72 4.95 -3.43
CA ILE A 82 3.29 4.23 -2.30
C ILE A 82 4.35 5.09 -1.61
N GLU A 83 4.06 5.51 -0.39
CA GLU A 83 5.04 6.23 0.43
C GLU A 83 5.88 5.23 1.24
N VAL A 84 7.14 5.09 0.88
CA VAL A 84 8.08 4.21 1.59
C VAL A 84 8.77 4.92 2.74
N ARG A 85 8.67 4.34 3.95
CA ARG A 85 9.36 4.83 5.15
C ARG A 85 10.32 3.78 5.70
N VAL A 86 11.56 4.20 5.96
CA VAL A 86 12.54 3.36 6.65
C VAL A 86 12.30 3.50 8.16
N ARG A 87 12.34 2.38 8.88
CA ARG A 87 12.28 2.45 10.35
C ARG A 87 13.60 3.03 10.88
N PRO A 88 13.54 4.04 11.75
CA PRO A 88 14.76 4.70 12.26
C PRO A 88 15.64 3.75 13.07
N GLU A 89 15.11 2.61 13.55
CA GLU A 89 15.84 1.61 14.33
C GLU A 89 16.84 0.77 13.50
N GLN A 90 16.82 0.86 12.17
CA GLN A 90 17.68 0.08 11.25
C GLN A 90 18.52 0.97 10.31
N ALA A 91 18.39 2.29 10.40
CA ALA A 91 19.28 3.22 9.70
C ALA A 91 20.59 3.37 10.49
N GLY A 92 21.35 2.27 10.59
CA GLY A 92 22.66 2.19 11.24
C GLY A 92 23.80 2.16 10.23
#